data_AF-A0A847I1R4-F1
#
_entry.id   AF-A0A847I1R4-F1
#
_cell.length_a   1.000
_cell.length_b   1.000
_cell.length_c   1.000
_cell.angle_alpha   90.00
_cell.angle_beta   90.00
_cell.angle_gamma   90.00
#
_symmetry.space_group_name_H-M   'P 1'
#
loop_
_entity.id
_entity.type
_entity.pdbx_description
1 polymer ?
#
loop_
_entity_poly.entity_id
_entity_poly.type
_entity_poly.pdbx_seq_one_letter_code
_entity_poly.pdbx_strand_id
1 'polypeptide(L)'
;MPDYFILLVVSLGLLAVLSAVALAAISEKKRAAAFAEFAAHSGLQLAADAGEVLSQLPQFHLFKQGHDRRAKHWLRGGQGGEELWIFDYQYITGSGKNRRTHRHTVAAFPRLATDLPEFQLRPENIFHKIGAAFGYQDIDIQEHPEFSKRYLLRGPAEDAVRQLFTLPRVEALMNMAPMCIAGGGTALIIYPPSGRVRSEALPGFIDRVQAVRKLFAEKTVSGVRYRLT
;
A
#
# COMPACT_ATOMS: atom_id res chain seq x y z
N MET A 1 -52.97 10.66 -11.40
CA MET A 1 -52.06 9.75 -12.15
C MET A 1 -50.58 10.16 -12.05
N PRO A 2 -50.16 11.42 -12.34
CA PRO A 2 -48.74 11.80 -12.28
C PRO A 2 -48.13 11.81 -10.86
N ASP A 3 -48.92 12.14 -9.83
CA ASP A 3 -48.41 12.27 -8.45
C ASP A 3 -47.95 10.93 -7.85
N TYR A 4 -48.69 9.85 -8.13
CA TYR A 4 -48.31 8.49 -7.71
C TYR A 4 -47.03 8.01 -8.40
N PHE A 5 -46.82 8.38 -9.65
CA PHE A 5 -45.61 8.03 -10.40
C PHE A 5 -44.38 8.73 -9.81
N ILE A 6 -44.48 10.02 -9.48
CA ILE A 6 -43.38 10.77 -8.84
C ILE A 6 -43.06 10.17 -7.46
N LEU A 7 -44.09 9.90 -6.63
CA LEU A 7 -43.90 9.30 -5.31
C LEU A 7 -43.25 7.91 -5.39
N LEU A 8 -43.62 7.09 -6.37
CA LEU A 8 -43.00 5.78 -6.61
C LEU A 8 -41.51 5.90 -6.95
N VAL A 9 -41.15 6.79 -7.88
CA VAL A 9 -39.75 7.01 -8.30
C VAL A 9 -38.90 7.51 -7.13
N VAL A 10 -39.41 8.46 -6.34
CA VAL A 10 -38.72 8.96 -5.14
C VAL A 10 -38.53 7.84 -4.11
N SER A 11 -39.56 7.03 -3.88
CA SER A 11 -39.50 5.91 -2.92
C SER A 11 -38.48 4.85 -3.34
N LEU A 12 -38.45 4.49 -4.63
CA LEU A 12 -37.44 3.57 -5.17
C LEU A 12 -36.03 4.14 -5.06
N GLY A 13 -35.84 5.43 -5.35
CA GLY A 13 -34.57 6.11 -5.17
C GLY A 13 -34.09 6.09 -3.72
N LEU A 14 -34.97 6.37 -2.77
CA LEU A 14 -34.66 6.33 -1.34
C LEU A 14 -34.30 4.90 -0.90
N LEU A 15 -35.07 3.90 -1.32
CA LEU A 15 -34.80 2.49 -1.01
C LEU A 15 -33.44 2.03 -1.56
N ALA A 16 -33.08 2.44 -2.78
CA ALA A 16 -31.78 2.15 -3.37
C ALA A 16 -30.63 2.77 -2.56
N VAL A 17 -30.76 4.02 -2.13
CA VAL A 17 -29.77 4.70 -1.28
C VAL A 17 -29.64 4.00 0.08
N LEU A 18 -30.76 3.70 0.75
CA LEU A 18 -30.74 3.00 2.05
C LEU A 18 -30.09 1.62 1.95
N SER A 19 -30.41 0.87 0.90
CA SER A 19 -29.82 -0.45 0.63
C SER A 19 -28.32 -0.36 0.41
N ALA A 20 -27.85 0.63 -0.36
CA ALA A 20 -26.42 0.86 -0.58
C ALA A 20 -25.68 1.20 0.73
N VAL A 21 -26.28 2.04 1.59
CA VAL A 21 -25.72 2.37 2.92
C VAL A 21 -25.66 1.14 3.82
N ALA A 22 -26.73 0.34 3.87
CA ALA A 22 -26.78 -0.89 4.66
C ALA A 22 -25.72 -1.91 4.20
N LEU A 23 -25.60 -2.13 2.88
CA LEU A 23 -24.58 -3.02 2.31
C LEU A 23 -23.16 -2.54 2.63
N ALA A 24 -22.90 -1.23 2.58
CA ALA A 24 -21.60 -0.66 2.96
C ALA A 24 -21.29 -0.87 4.44
N ALA A 25 -22.26 -0.68 5.33
CA ALA A 25 -22.10 -0.91 6.77
C ALA A 25 -21.86 -2.39 7.09
N ILE A 26 -22.62 -3.30 6.46
CA ILE A 26 -22.42 -4.75 6.60
C ILE A 26 -21.05 -5.17 6.09
N SER A 27 -20.62 -4.64 4.93
CA SER A 27 -19.29 -4.92 4.37
C SER A 27 -18.18 -4.49 5.32
N GLU A 28 -18.29 -3.31 5.95
CA GLU A 28 -17.29 -2.83 6.91
C GLU A 28 -17.30 -3.66 8.19
N LYS A 29 -18.49 -4.07 8.69
CA LYS A 29 -18.58 -4.97 9.86
C LYS A 29 -17.93 -6.33 9.59
N LYS A 30 -18.18 -6.91 8.40
CA LYS A 30 -17.51 -8.15 7.96
C LYS A 30 -16.00 -7.96 7.86
N ARG A 31 -15.55 -6.82 7.37
CA ARG A 31 -14.13 -6.47 7.27
C ARG A 31 -13.46 -6.41 8.65
N ALA A 32 -14.08 -5.71 9.60
CA ALA A 32 -13.60 -5.62 10.98
C ALA A 32 -13.55 -7.00 11.66
N ALA A 33 -14.60 -7.82 11.48
CA ALA A 33 -14.65 -9.18 12.02
C ALA A 33 -13.52 -10.05 11.46
N ALA A 34 -13.26 -10.00 10.15
CA ALA A 34 -12.19 -10.76 9.53
C ALA A 34 -10.79 -10.35 10.02
N PHE A 35 -10.57 -9.05 10.29
CA PHE A 35 -9.32 -8.58 10.88
C PHE A 35 -9.16 -9.06 12.32
N ALA A 36 -10.24 -9.07 13.11
CA ALA A 36 -10.23 -9.60 14.47
C ALA A 36 -9.96 -11.12 14.49
N GLU A 37 -10.60 -11.86 13.59
CA GLU A 37 -10.38 -13.30 13.44
C GLU A 37 -8.95 -13.60 12.99
N PHE A 38 -8.40 -12.82 12.06
CA PHE A 38 -7.02 -12.96 11.63
C PHE A 38 -6.04 -12.66 12.77
N ALA A 39 -6.29 -11.61 13.58
CA ALA A 39 -5.48 -11.28 14.75
C ALA A 39 -5.39 -12.45 15.73
N ALA A 40 -6.52 -13.12 16.00
CA ALA A 40 -6.59 -14.22 16.95
C ALA A 40 -5.68 -15.43 16.62
N HIS A 41 -5.28 -15.60 15.35
CA HIS A 41 -4.51 -16.77 14.90
C HIS A 41 -3.15 -16.43 14.26
N SER A 42 -2.81 -15.15 14.09
CA SER A 42 -1.59 -14.71 13.37
C SER A 42 -0.47 -14.21 14.27
N GLY A 43 -0.72 -14.05 15.57
CA GLY A 43 0.20 -13.38 16.49
C GLY A 43 0.23 -11.85 16.32
N LEU A 44 -0.57 -11.29 15.42
CA LEU A 44 -0.82 -9.85 15.33
C LEU A 44 -1.95 -9.45 16.28
N GLN A 45 -1.90 -8.23 16.81
CA GLN A 45 -2.90 -7.69 17.71
C GLN A 45 -3.64 -6.53 17.05
N LEU A 46 -4.95 -6.43 17.31
CA LEU A 46 -5.71 -5.24 16.94
C LEU A 46 -5.27 -4.05 17.78
N ALA A 47 -4.91 -2.96 17.11
CA ALA A 47 -4.59 -1.70 17.76
C ALA A 47 -5.84 -0.80 17.82
N ALA A 48 -6.02 -0.12 18.96
CA ALA A 48 -7.17 0.74 19.20
C ALA A 48 -7.11 2.05 18.39
N ASP A 49 -5.91 2.56 18.10
CA ASP A 49 -5.72 3.89 17.52
C ASP A 49 -5.18 3.86 16.09
N ALA A 50 -6.02 3.41 15.15
CA ALA A 50 -5.65 3.40 13.73
C ALA A 50 -5.38 4.80 13.15
N GLY A 51 -5.72 5.89 13.84
CA GLY A 51 -5.45 7.26 13.38
C GLY A 51 -3.97 7.64 13.50
N GLU A 52 -3.31 7.20 14.57
CA GLU A 52 -1.90 7.50 14.88
C GLU A 52 -0.89 6.85 13.91
N VAL A 53 -1.29 5.81 13.17
CA VAL A 53 -0.38 5.13 12.24
C VAL A 53 0.16 6.08 11.16
N LEU A 54 -0.65 7.06 10.75
CA LEU A 54 -0.30 8.00 9.69
C LEU A 54 0.74 9.03 10.15
N SER A 55 0.69 9.47 11.42
CA SER A 55 1.68 10.40 11.97
C SER A 55 3.04 9.75 12.19
N GLN A 56 3.11 8.42 12.26
CA GLN A 56 4.37 7.68 12.43
C GLN A 56 5.09 7.39 11.11
N LEU A 57 4.40 7.54 9.97
CA LEU A 57 4.96 7.29 8.64
C LEU A 57 4.77 8.50 7.69
N PRO A 58 5.03 9.74 8.14
CA PRO A 58 4.63 10.95 7.41
C PRO A 58 5.40 11.15 6.10
N GLN A 59 6.51 10.43 5.89
CA GLN A 59 7.34 10.57 4.70
C GLN A 59 6.65 10.06 3.43
N PHE A 60 5.82 9.02 3.53
CA PHE A 60 5.29 8.35 2.35
C PHE A 60 4.17 9.14 1.68
N HIS A 61 4.33 9.34 0.37
CA HIS A 61 3.37 10.09 -0.42
C HIS A 61 1.95 9.52 -0.43
N LEU A 62 1.77 8.19 -0.31
CA LEU A 62 0.43 7.59 -0.19
C LEU A 62 -0.39 8.29 0.93
N PHE A 63 0.27 8.64 2.03
CA PHE A 63 -0.35 9.30 3.18
C PHE A 63 -0.44 10.82 3.05
N LYS A 64 0.09 11.39 1.97
CA LYS A 64 -0.02 12.82 1.60
C LYS A 64 -1.09 13.06 0.53
N GLN A 65 -1.59 12.01 -0.12
CA GLN A 65 -2.58 12.14 -1.20
C GLN A 65 -3.96 12.54 -0.69
N GLY A 66 -4.59 13.45 -1.44
CA GLY A 66 -5.98 13.84 -1.22
C GLY A 66 -6.26 14.45 0.15
N HIS A 67 -7.49 14.31 0.62
CA HIS A 67 -7.95 14.76 1.94
C HIS A 67 -8.81 13.66 2.62
N ASP A 68 -9.42 13.95 3.77
CA ASP A 68 -10.23 12.99 4.55
C ASP A 68 -9.51 11.65 4.81
N ARG A 69 -8.20 11.73 5.08
CA ARG A 69 -7.33 10.56 5.25
C ARG A 69 -7.67 9.82 6.52
N ARG A 70 -7.90 8.50 6.43
CA ARG A 70 -8.15 7.64 7.59
C ARG A 70 -7.47 6.31 7.42
N ALA A 71 -6.88 5.81 8.50
CA ALA A 71 -6.51 4.41 8.62
C ALA A 71 -7.48 3.71 9.58
N LYS A 72 -7.73 2.44 9.32
CA LYS A 72 -8.68 1.59 10.03
C LYS A 72 -8.17 0.15 10.08
N HIS A 73 -8.77 -0.65 10.95
CA HIS A 73 -8.47 -2.09 11.07
C HIS A 73 -6.97 -2.31 11.23
N TRP A 74 -6.36 -1.62 12.19
CA TRP A 74 -4.91 -1.68 12.37
C TRP A 74 -4.53 -2.93 13.15
N LEU A 75 -3.76 -3.80 12.51
CA LEU A 75 -3.08 -4.92 13.12
C LEU A 75 -1.62 -4.57 13.31
N ARG A 76 -1.07 -4.86 14.49
CA ARG A 76 0.31 -4.64 14.86
C ARG A 76 0.88 -5.90 15.49
N GLY A 77 2.09 -6.27 15.11
CA GLY A 77 2.79 -7.39 15.72
C GLY A 77 4.12 -7.62 15.02
N GLY A 78 4.74 -8.76 15.26
CA GLY A 78 6.07 -9.05 14.75
C GLY A 78 6.80 -10.04 15.64
N GLN A 79 7.83 -10.67 15.11
CA GLN A 79 8.72 -11.55 15.86
C GLN A 79 10.17 -11.07 15.71
N GLY A 80 11.00 -11.29 16.73
CA GLY A 80 12.43 -10.97 16.65
C GLY A 80 12.75 -9.46 16.54
N GLY A 81 11.86 -8.58 17.01
CA GLY A 81 12.04 -7.12 16.93
C GLY A 81 11.66 -6.51 15.58
N GLU A 82 11.17 -7.30 14.64
CA GLU A 82 10.77 -6.86 13.31
C GLU A 82 9.26 -6.59 13.27
N GLU A 83 8.91 -5.33 13.33
CA GLU A 83 7.54 -4.87 13.45
C GLU A 83 6.80 -4.86 12.11
N LEU A 84 5.61 -5.47 12.07
CA LEU A 84 4.67 -5.46 10.96
C LEU A 84 3.37 -4.79 11.38
N TRP A 85 2.96 -3.78 10.61
CA TRP A 85 1.64 -3.17 10.68
C TRP A 85 0.84 -3.51 9.43
N ILE A 86 -0.42 -3.92 9.59
CA ILE A 86 -1.37 -4.06 8.49
C ILE A 86 -2.58 -3.17 8.79
N PHE A 87 -3.00 -2.34 7.85
CA PHE A 87 -4.18 -1.48 8.04
C PHE A 87 -4.88 -1.18 6.70
N ASP A 88 -6.17 -0.87 6.77
CA ASP A 88 -6.89 -0.30 5.65
C ASP A 88 -6.75 1.23 5.68
N TYR A 89 -6.22 1.80 4.61
CA TYR A 89 -6.08 3.25 4.42
C TYR A 89 -7.09 3.77 3.39
N GLN A 90 -7.67 4.95 3.64
CA GLN A 90 -8.48 5.67 2.67
C GLN A 90 -8.09 7.13 2.57
N TYR A 91 -8.32 7.70 1.40
CA TYR A 91 -8.24 9.14 1.15
C TYR A 91 -9.21 9.53 0.04
N ILE A 92 -9.53 10.81 -0.06
CA ILE A 92 -10.47 11.36 -1.03
C ILE A 92 -9.74 12.31 -1.97
N THR A 93 -10.02 12.17 -3.26
CA THR A 93 -9.59 13.11 -4.31
C THR A 93 -10.80 13.80 -4.92
N GLY A 94 -10.61 15.04 -5.38
CA GLY A 94 -11.69 15.84 -5.95
C GLY A 94 -12.70 16.32 -4.92
N SER A 95 -13.76 16.95 -5.42
CA SER A 95 -14.85 17.53 -4.64
C SER A 95 -16.17 17.44 -5.42
N GLY A 96 -17.30 17.62 -4.73
CA GLY A 96 -18.63 17.59 -5.35
C GLY A 96 -18.89 16.32 -6.17
N LYS A 97 -19.30 16.51 -7.44
CA LYS A 97 -19.59 15.41 -8.39
C LYS A 97 -18.36 14.61 -8.83
N ASN A 98 -17.16 15.16 -8.63
CA ASN A 98 -15.89 14.51 -8.98
C ASN A 98 -15.19 13.88 -7.76
N ARG A 99 -15.87 13.81 -6.60
CA ARG A 99 -15.35 13.18 -5.39
C ARG A 99 -15.13 11.68 -5.64
N ARG A 100 -13.91 11.20 -5.37
CA ARG A 100 -13.55 9.78 -5.42
C ARG A 100 -12.87 9.36 -4.13
N THR A 101 -13.38 8.28 -3.54
CA THR A 101 -12.79 7.64 -2.36
C THR A 101 -11.87 6.51 -2.82
N HIS A 102 -10.60 6.61 -2.43
CA HIS A 102 -9.59 5.58 -2.67
C HIS A 102 -9.40 4.76 -1.40
N ARG A 103 -9.17 3.45 -1.54
CA ARG A 103 -8.97 2.53 -0.43
C ARG A 103 -7.84 1.57 -0.75
N HIS A 104 -6.95 1.35 0.21
CA HIS A 104 -5.82 0.42 0.12
C HIS A 104 -5.73 -0.42 1.39
N THR A 105 -5.30 -1.67 1.26
CA THR A 105 -4.71 -2.38 2.40
C THR A 105 -3.21 -2.16 2.34
N VAL A 106 -2.62 -1.69 3.42
CA VAL A 106 -1.21 -1.31 3.51
C VAL A 106 -0.53 -2.20 4.53
N ALA A 107 0.60 -2.76 4.15
CA ALA A 107 1.59 -3.31 5.07
C ALA A 107 2.68 -2.26 5.30
N ALA A 108 3.06 -2.05 6.55
CA ALA A 108 4.15 -1.16 6.91
C ALA A 108 5.13 -1.86 7.85
N PHE A 109 6.41 -1.66 7.58
CA PHE A 109 7.52 -1.99 8.46
C PHE A 109 8.11 -0.65 8.90
N PRO A 110 7.74 -0.14 10.08
CA PRO A 110 8.13 1.20 10.51
C PRO A 110 9.62 1.31 10.81
N ARG A 111 10.28 0.19 11.13
CA ARG A 111 11.71 0.12 11.44
C ARG A 111 12.32 -1.17 10.90
N LEU A 112 13.03 -1.05 9.79
CA LEU A 112 13.96 -2.05 9.28
C LEU A 112 15.32 -1.89 9.94
N ALA A 113 16.13 -2.95 9.89
CA ALA A 113 17.52 -2.92 10.35
C ALA A 113 18.47 -2.18 9.39
N THR A 114 17.97 -1.79 8.21
CA THR A 114 18.72 -1.16 7.13
C THR A 114 18.08 0.18 6.80
N ASP A 115 18.92 1.17 6.51
CA ASP A 115 18.47 2.48 6.04
C ASP A 115 18.24 2.44 4.53
N LEU A 116 17.11 2.98 4.08
CA LEU A 116 16.70 2.98 2.67
C LEU A 116 16.75 4.41 2.12
N PRO A 117 17.31 4.63 0.91
CA PRO A 117 17.06 5.88 0.20
C PRO A 117 15.55 6.07 0.02
N GLU A 118 15.09 7.32 -0.06
CA GLU A 118 13.69 7.57 -0.38
C GLU A 118 13.38 7.07 -1.81
N PHE A 119 12.41 6.17 -1.94
CA PHE A 119 11.98 5.69 -3.24
C PHE A 119 10.49 5.34 -3.26
N GLN A 120 9.93 5.31 -4.47
CA GLN A 120 8.63 4.75 -4.77
C GLN A 120 8.70 3.91 -6.05
N LEU A 121 8.23 2.67 -5.95
CA LEU A 121 8.03 1.74 -7.05
C LEU A 121 6.53 1.50 -7.25
N ARG A 122 6.03 1.66 -8.47
CA ARG A 122 4.62 1.44 -8.82
C ARG A 122 4.49 0.77 -10.19
N PRO A 123 3.55 -0.16 -10.39
CA PRO A 123 3.30 -0.69 -11.74
C PRO A 123 2.82 0.40 -12.72
N GLU A 124 3.34 0.38 -13.95
CA GLU A 124 3.20 1.46 -14.95
C GLU A 124 1.73 1.75 -15.33
N ASN A 125 0.91 0.70 -15.50
CA ASN A 125 -0.50 0.79 -15.94
C ASN A 125 -1.43 1.61 -15.02
N ILE A 126 -0.97 2.04 -13.85
CA ILE A 126 -1.73 2.84 -12.87
C ILE A 126 -1.58 4.34 -13.16
N PHE A 127 -0.62 4.75 -13.99
CA PHE A 127 -0.21 6.16 -14.11
C PHE A 127 -1.06 7.00 -15.07
N HIS A 128 -1.97 6.41 -15.86
CA HIS A 128 -2.73 7.13 -16.90
C HIS A 128 -3.58 8.33 -16.41
N LYS A 129 -3.68 8.62 -15.10
CA LYS A 129 -4.40 9.81 -14.58
C LYS A 129 -3.75 10.55 -13.39
N ILE A 130 -2.51 10.25 -12.99
CA ILE A 130 -1.87 10.93 -11.83
C ILE A 130 -0.49 11.49 -12.22
N GLY A 131 -0.46 12.16 -13.38
CA GLY A 131 0.76 12.61 -14.07
C GLY A 131 1.63 13.64 -13.35
N ALA A 132 1.13 14.35 -12.34
CA ALA A 132 1.75 15.60 -11.89
C ALA A 132 2.14 15.65 -10.39
N ALA A 133 1.97 14.57 -9.64
CA ALA A 133 2.09 14.64 -8.16
C ALA A 133 3.50 14.37 -7.60
N PHE A 134 4.46 13.99 -8.45
CA PHE A 134 5.84 13.73 -8.05
C PHE A 134 6.79 14.38 -9.03
N GLY A 135 7.55 15.37 -8.57
CA GLY A 135 8.53 16.11 -9.36
C GLY A 135 9.82 15.35 -9.68
N TYR A 136 9.87 14.04 -9.45
CA TYR A 136 11.03 13.19 -9.75
C TYR A 136 10.83 12.43 -11.06
N GLN A 137 11.91 12.31 -11.81
CA GLN A 137 11.96 11.55 -13.05
C GLN A 137 11.91 10.05 -12.78
N ASP A 138 11.54 9.29 -13.80
CA ASP A 138 11.58 7.84 -13.73
C ASP A 138 13.03 7.34 -13.82
N ILE A 139 13.34 6.32 -13.04
CA ILE A 139 14.68 5.75 -12.89
C ILE A 139 14.69 4.39 -13.59
N ASP A 140 15.24 4.35 -14.80
CA ASP A 140 15.37 3.11 -15.57
C ASP A 140 16.43 2.17 -15.01
N ILE A 141 16.14 0.89 -14.80
CA ILE A 141 17.17 -0.12 -14.51
C ILE A 141 17.70 -0.66 -15.85
N GLN A 142 18.87 -0.17 -16.29
CA GLN A 142 19.42 -0.44 -17.63
C GLN A 142 19.64 -1.94 -17.88
N GLU A 143 20.08 -2.67 -16.86
CA GLU A 143 20.33 -4.10 -16.91
C GLU A 143 19.04 -4.93 -16.97
N HIS A 144 17.87 -4.32 -16.76
CA HIS A 144 16.58 -5.01 -16.81
C HIS A 144 15.46 -4.17 -17.46
N PRO A 145 15.49 -3.93 -18.79
CA PRO A 145 14.53 -3.07 -19.48
C PRO A 145 13.05 -3.47 -19.30
N GLU A 146 12.77 -4.77 -19.17
CA GLU A 146 11.40 -5.26 -18.91
C GLU A 146 10.87 -4.87 -17.52
N PHE A 147 11.76 -4.54 -16.57
CA PHE A 147 11.36 -4.01 -15.27
C PHE A 147 10.93 -2.55 -15.41
N SER A 148 11.71 -1.73 -16.13
CA SER A 148 11.37 -0.32 -16.39
C SER A 148 10.11 -0.16 -17.24
N LYS A 149 9.76 -1.14 -18.08
CA LYS A 149 8.46 -1.20 -18.80
C LYS A 149 7.27 -1.67 -17.97
N ARG A 150 7.52 -2.23 -16.78
CA ARG A 150 6.46 -2.78 -15.92
C ARG A 150 6.26 -1.92 -14.69
N TYR A 151 7.31 -1.26 -14.23
CA TYR A 151 7.34 -0.47 -13.04
C TYR A 151 7.96 0.90 -13.30
N LEU A 152 7.31 1.91 -12.74
CA LEU A 152 7.81 3.25 -12.55
C LEU A 152 8.56 3.30 -11.21
N LEU A 153 9.84 3.67 -11.26
CA LEU A 153 10.71 3.78 -10.10
C LEU A 153 11.18 5.23 -9.95
N ARG A 154 10.97 5.82 -8.77
CA ARG A 154 11.31 7.23 -8.52
C ARG A 154 11.93 7.43 -7.16
N GLY A 155 12.76 8.45 -7.02
CA GLY A 155 13.28 8.92 -5.75
C GLY A 155 14.21 10.12 -5.94
N PRO A 156 14.44 10.94 -4.90
CA PRO A 156 15.29 12.14 -4.99
C PRO A 156 16.76 11.85 -5.26
N ALA A 157 17.28 10.69 -4.82
CA ALA A 157 18.67 10.29 -4.96
C ALA A 157 18.80 9.14 -5.96
N GLU A 158 18.74 9.45 -7.27
CA GLU A 158 18.63 8.45 -8.33
C GLU A 158 19.71 7.37 -8.26
N ASP A 159 20.97 7.73 -8.04
CA ASP A 159 22.07 6.76 -7.96
C ASP A 159 21.93 5.81 -6.77
N ALA A 160 21.55 6.33 -5.60
CA ALA A 160 21.31 5.51 -4.42
C ALA A 160 20.12 4.57 -4.61
N VAL A 161 19.07 5.04 -5.30
CA VAL A 161 17.92 4.22 -5.67
C VAL A 161 18.33 3.15 -6.69
N ARG A 162 19.10 3.47 -7.74
CA ARG A 162 19.63 2.48 -8.70
C ARG A 162 20.44 1.39 -7.99
N GLN A 163 21.32 1.76 -7.07
CA GLN A 163 22.11 0.81 -6.27
C GLN A 163 21.23 -0.06 -5.35
N LEU A 164 20.09 0.48 -4.87
CA LEU A 164 19.11 -0.30 -4.13
C LEU A 164 18.38 -1.30 -5.03
N PHE A 165 18.25 -1.11 -6.33
CA PHE A 165 17.52 -2.05 -7.21
C PHE A 165 18.48 -2.98 -7.96
N THR A 166 19.19 -3.82 -7.20
CA THR A 166 20.09 -4.86 -7.73
C THR A 166 19.36 -5.90 -8.57
N LEU A 167 20.08 -6.57 -9.47
CA LEU A 167 19.52 -7.62 -10.34
C LEU A 167 18.72 -8.70 -9.57
N PRO A 168 19.22 -9.34 -8.49
CA PRO A 168 18.44 -10.33 -7.76
C PRO A 168 17.14 -9.77 -7.17
N ARG A 169 17.16 -8.51 -6.72
CA ARG A 169 15.99 -7.84 -6.15
C ARG A 169 14.95 -7.54 -7.23
N VAL A 170 15.40 -7.04 -8.39
CA VAL A 170 14.54 -6.79 -9.55
C VAL A 170 13.89 -8.08 -10.06
N GLU A 171 14.67 -9.14 -10.25
CA GLU A 171 14.17 -10.45 -10.68
C GLU A 171 13.14 -11.02 -9.70
N ALA A 172 13.42 -10.94 -8.39
CA ALA A 172 12.47 -11.38 -7.36
C ALA A 172 11.15 -10.59 -7.44
N LEU A 173 11.20 -9.27 -7.62
CA LEU A 173 10.01 -8.43 -7.77
C LEU A 173 9.22 -8.68 -9.06
N MET A 174 9.90 -9.02 -10.16
CA MET A 174 9.25 -9.39 -11.42
C MET A 174 8.46 -10.70 -11.33
N ASN A 175 8.92 -11.63 -10.49
CA ASN A 175 8.27 -12.92 -10.22
C ASN A 175 7.13 -12.86 -9.18
N MET A 176 6.87 -11.69 -8.60
CA MET A 176 5.76 -11.47 -7.68
C MET A 176 4.55 -10.83 -8.36
N ALA A 177 3.38 -10.99 -7.73
CA ALA A 177 2.21 -10.21 -8.10
C ALA A 177 2.52 -8.70 -7.98
N PRO A 178 2.07 -7.85 -8.93
CA PRO A 178 2.38 -6.41 -8.91
C PRO A 178 1.96 -5.76 -7.59
N MET A 179 2.86 -4.95 -7.02
CA MET A 179 2.65 -4.18 -5.79
C MET A 179 3.27 -2.80 -5.92
N CYS A 180 2.73 -1.85 -5.18
CA CYS A 180 3.43 -0.60 -4.91
C CYS A 180 4.33 -0.80 -3.69
N ILE A 181 5.55 -0.29 -3.76
CA ILE A 181 6.55 -0.35 -2.68
C ILE A 181 7.11 1.05 -2.50
N ALA A 182 7.19 1.55 -1.28
CA ALA A 182 7.89 2.80 -1.01
C ALA A 182 8.75 2.64 0.25
N GLY A 183 9.99 3.10 0.18
CA GLY A 183 10.95 3.07 1.28
C GLY A 183 11.53 4.47 1.54
N GLY A 184 12.05 4.67 2.73
CA GLY A 184 12.73 5.90 3.11
C GLY A 184 13.07 5.93 4.58
N GLY A 185 14.33 6.19 4.90
CA GLY A 185 14.84 5.97 6.24
C GLY A 185 14.79 4.48 6.58
N THR A 186 14.41 4.14 7.81
CA THR A 186 14.20 2.74 8.21
C THR A 186 12.81 2.21 7.88
N ALA A 187 11.94 2.97 7.23
CA ALA A 187 10.57 2.55 6.99
C ALA A 187 10.35 2.00 5.58
N LEU A 188 9.45 1.03 5.46
CA LEU A 188 9.00 0.45 4.19
C LEU A 188 7.48 0.26 4.22
N ILE A 189 6.77 0.69 3.17
CA ILE A 189 5.36 0.38 2.96
C ILE A 189 5.14 -0.40 1.67
N ILE A 190 4.19 -1.33 1.70
CA ILE A 190 3.83 -2.18 0.58
C ILE A 190 2.31 -2.26 0.50
N TYR A 191 1.75 -2.07 -0.69
CA TYR A 191 0.30 -2.08 -0.89
C TYR A 191 -0.07 -2.49 -2.31
N PRO A 192 -1.27 -3.07 -2.53
CA PRO A 192 -1.73 -3.40 -3.87
C PRO A 192 -1.82 -2.16 -4.77
N PRO A 193 -1.64 -2.35 -6.09
CA PRO A 193 -1.84 -1.32 -7.12
C PRO A 193 -3.14 -0.53 -6.97
N SER A 194 -4.21 -1.22 -6.58
CA SER A 194 -5.52 -0.64 -6.37
C SER A 194 -6.31 -1.46 -5.34
N GLY A 195 -7.20 -0.78 -4.63
CA GLY A 195 -8.17 -1.43 -3.76
C GLY A 195 -7.59 -2.06 -2.50
N ARG A 196 -8.49 -2.69 -1.75
CA ARG A 196 -8.17 -3.45 -0.54
C ARG A 196 -7.92 -4.91 -0.89
N VAL A 197 -7.02 -5.54 -0.14
CA VAL A 197 -6.87 -7.00 -0.15
C VAL A 197 -8.14 -7.59 0.45
N ARG A 198 -8.79 -8.52 -0.24
CA ARG A 198 -9.96 -9.24 0.30
C ARG A 198 -9.57 -9.98 1.57
N SER A 199 -10.50 -10.11 2.52
CA SER A 199 -10.20 -10.68 3.84
C SER A 199 -9.61 -12.08 3.76
N GLU A 200 -10.12 -12.90 2.84
CA GLU A 200 -9.68 -14.28 2.61
C GLU A 200 -8.28 -14.36 1.98
N ALA A 201 -7.82 -13.26 1.38
CA ALA A 201 -6.50 -13.14 0.75
C ALA A 201 -5.45 -12.48 1.66
N LEU A 202 -5.80 -12.12 2.90
CA LEU A 202 -4.86 -11.50 3.86
C LEU A 202 -3.64 -12.39 4.16
N PRO A 203 -3.78 -13.72 4.41
CA PRO A 203 -2.62 -14.57 4.68
C PRO A 203 -1.58 -14.52 3.55
N GLY A 204 -2.02 -14.76 2.32
CA GLY A 204 -1.15 -14.71 1.14
C GLY A 204 -0.68 -13.31 0.75
N PHE A 205 -1.29 -12.24 1.28
CA PHE A 205 -0.74 -10.89 1.20
C PHE A 205 0.39 -10.71 2.22
N ILE A 206 0.21 -11.18 3.45
CA ILE A 206 1.22 -11.10 4.52
C ILE A 206 2.49 -11.87 4.15
N ASP A 207 2.36 -13.08 3.62
CA ASP A 207 3.51 -13.86 3.13
C ASP A 207 4.30 -13.09 2.07
N ARG A 208 3.59 -12.41 1.18
CA ARG A 208 4.18 -11.65 0.08
C ARG A 208 4.90 -10.40 0.56
N VAL A 209 4.30 -9.63 1.49
CA VAL A 209 4.95 -8.43 2.05
C VAL A 209 6.13 -8.79 2.94
N GLN A 210 6.11 -9.94 3.60
CA GLN A 210 7.27 -10.47 4.33
C GLN A 210 8.40 -10.89 3.37
N ALA A 211 8.07 -11.52 2.23
CA ALA A 211 9.05 -11.84 1.20
C ALA A 211 9.71 -10.56 0.65
N VAL A 212 8.92 -9.52 0.35
CA VAL A 212 9.46 -8.22 -0.08
C VAL A 212 10.28 -7.57 1.02
N ARG A 213 9.82 -7.58 2.28
CA ARG A 213 10.61 -7.04 3.40
C ARG A 213 12.00 -7.65 3.46
N LYS A 214 12.13 -8.97 3.32
CA LYS A 214 13.44 -9.65 3.32
C LYS A 214 14.35 -9.09 2.23
N LEU A 215 13.83 -8.88 1.02
CA LEU A 215 14.59 -8.28 -0.08
C LEU A 215 15.17 -6.91 0.28
N PHE A 216 14.49 -6.10 1.09
CA PHE A 216 14.93 -4.75 1.48
C PHE A 216 15.60 -4.68 2.87
N ALA A 217 15.50 -5.74 3.67
CA ALA A 217 16.12 -5.82 4.99
C ALA A 217 17.55 -6.38 4.93
N GLU A 218 17.89 -7.16 3.90
CA GLU A 218 19.26 -7.64 3.67
C GLU A 218 20.21 -6.46 3.49
N LYS A 219 21.26 -6.39 4.33
CA LYS A 219 22.38 -5.47 4.11
C LYS A 219 23.01 -5.86 2.77
N THR A 220 22.97 -4.98 1.78
CA THR A 220 23.78 -5.14 0.58
C THR A 220 25.23 -5.23 1.04
N VAL A 221 25.83 -6.42 1.02
CA VAL A 221 27.25 -6.59 1.32
C VAL A 221 28.02 -5.96 0.17
N SER A 222 28.34 -4.68 0.27
CA SER A 222 29.39 -4.07 -0.54
C SER A 222 30.72 -4.60 0.00
N GLY A 223 31.25 -5.64 -0.64
CA GLY A 223 32.49 -6.27 -0.21
C GLY A 223 33.16 -6.98 -1.36
N VAL A 224 33.77 -6.19 -2.24
CA VAL A 224 34.83 -6.65 -3.15
C VAL A 224 35.82 -7.49 -2.32
N ARG A 225 35.89 -8.81 -2.58
CA ARG A 225 36.99 -9.64 -2.08
C ARG A 225 38.24 -9.21 -2.84
N TYR A 226 39.10 -8.40 -2.21
CA TYR A 226 40.49 -8.35 -2.61
C TYR A 226 41.09 -9.73 -2.32
N ARG A 227 41.52 -10.41 -3.38
CA ARG A 227 42.44 -11.53 -3.32
C ARG A 227 43.76 -10.96 -2.80
N LEU A 228 44.15 -11.31 -1.57
CA LEU A 228 45.56 -11.28 -1.21
C LEU A 228 46.07 -12.70 -1.43
N THR A 229 47.01 -12.76 -2.39
CA THR A 229 48.03 -13.79 -2.68
C THR A 229 47.85 -15.17 -2.04
#